data_AF-A0A644Y102-F1
#
_entry.id   AF-A0A644Y102-F1
#
_cell.length_a   1.000
_cell.length_b   1.000
_cell.length_c   1.000
_cell.angle_alpha   90.00
_cell.angle_beta   90.00
_cell.angle_gamma   90.00
#
_symmetry.space_group_name_H-M   'P 1'
#
loop_
_entity.id
_entity.type
_entity.pdbx_description
1 polymer ?
#
loop_
_entity_poly.entity_id
_entity_poly.type
_entity_poly.pdbx_seq_one_letter_code
_entity_poly.pdbx_strand_id
1 'polypeptide(L)'
;MRAQQQREEEERRLLEQQQLEQSRQQAWDEAQATIASLTEKNALLEQSKKDLESRLDTTLQALAASKGESGSTSEQLVSTMQQLDDLTQAYQTLTYHANELEGLLTEQQVINRELQRVLAENEEERLANESAMQSQHALEVQTLQATIQSLGEEMAILKIQLEEKASTLEEKLRLEQEREAEAKRLAEQKQQELAQREAEQQQLEEEERIREAALQAQYRQIPPLASLTFPRVYATDTPTILLTDQSQLHVMLLPLDDTPWSEKGMALEVKNSIKDLSYPVIFLTGHMQNVIDVVREIGVHAVLVDGGAIITTLPIVSSSKHGASVQFSEKKTLRLALSYLPEYEVLSTFASGGDWKAIQKEITGSRQEKLKAIIGEGSITEPTLIASSLFEPSHQDWNTFSPITYRQVDYLWPLTTLLEDEQFYDAYRATHFSSATDAGNTFLKGNLKERIDYLFSRKLLPLSSSMLTIGGESVADANGIARYGLVASFLVP
;
A
#
# COMPACT_ATOMS: atom_id res chain seq x y z
N MET A 1 43.33 -52.51 19.07
CA MET A 1 43.02 -53.56 20.05
C MET A 1 42.22 -54.73 19.48
N ARG A 2 41.05 -54.56 18.83
CA ARG A 2 40.28 -55.71 18.27
C ARG A 2 40.96 -56.51 17.15
N ALA A 3 41.75 -55.87 16.28
CA ALA A 3 42.46 -56.55 15.18
C ALA A 3 43.70 -57.36 15.63
N GLN A 4 44.15 -57.21 16.87
CA GLN A 4 45.31 -57.93 17.42
C GLN A 4 44.88 -59.22 18.12
N GLN A 5 43.74 -59.20 18.81
CA GLN A 5 43.14 -60.38 19.43
C GLN A 5 42.68 -61.43 18.40
N GLN A 6 42.18 -61.00 17.23
CA GLN A 6 41.77 -61.94 16.18
C GLN A 6 42.96 -62.68 15.53
N ARG A 7 44.15 -62.06 15.45
CA ARG A 7 45.35 -62.74 14.93
C ARG A 7 45.90 -63.76 15.92
N GLU A 8 45.85 -63.47 17.22
CA GLU A 8 46.32 -64.39 18.25
C GLU A 8 45.44 -65.66 18.35
N GLU A 9 44.13 -65.56 18.09
CA GLU A 9 43.24 -66.73 18.02
C GLU A 9 43.46 -67.57 16.76
N GLU A 10 43.71 -66.94 15.60
CA GLU A 10 44.05 -67.67 14.37
C GLU A 10 45.41 -68.40 14.48
N GLU A 11 46.43 -67.76 15.06
CA GLU A 11 47.73 -68.40 15.28
C GLU A 11 47.64 -69.59 16.23
N ARG A 12 46.80 -69.51 17.28
CA ARG A 12 46.55 -70.63 18.20
C ARG A 12 45.90 -71.83 17.51
N ARG A 13 44.86 -71.59 16.70
CA ARG A 13 44.19 -72.67 15.95
C ARG A 13 45.13 -73.34 14.96
N LEU A 14 45.99 -72.57 14.30
CA LEU A 14 46.95 -73.09 13.35
C LEU A 14 48.01 -74.00 14.02
N LEU A 15 48.45 -73.61 15.22
CA LEU A 15 49.38 -74.39 16.06
C LEU A 15 48.77 -75.72 16.54
N GLU A 16 47.52 -75.70 17.00
CA GLU A 16 46.81 -76.93 17.42
C GLU A 16 46.62 -77.91 16.26
N GLN A 17 46.30 -77.39 15.06
CA GLN A 17 46.13 -78.21 13.87
C GLN A 17 47.45 -78.87 13.44
N GLN A 18 48.56 -78.14 13.55
CA GLN A 18 49.91 -78.63 13.23
C GLN A 18 50.37 -79.74 14.20
N GLN A 19 50.06 -79.61 15.49
CA GLN A 19 50.37 -80.66 16.49
C GLN A 19 49.58 -81.95 16.23
N LEU A 20 48.33 -81.83 15.80
CA LEU A 20 47.47 -82.98 15.53
C LEU A 20 47.94 -83.77 14.30
N GLU A 21 48.38 -83.07 13.24
CA GLU A 21 49.02 -83.68 12.07
C GLU A 21 50.33 -84.40 12.41
N GLN A 22 51.18 -83.80 13.26
CA GLN A 22 52.42 -84.44 13.71
C GLN A 22 52.18 -85.74 14.47
N SER A 23 51.19 -85.79 15.37
CA SER A 23 50.90 -87.02 16.12
C SER A 23 50.37 -88.15 15.21
N ARG A 24 49.58 -87.80 14.19
CA ARG A 24 49.10 -88.78 13.19
C ARG A 24 50.23 -89.35 12.36
N GLN A 25 51.19 -88.52 11.98
CA GLN A 25 52.36 -88.96 11.22
C GLN A 25 53.23 -89.93 12.05
N GLN A 26 53.46 -89.63 13.34
CA GLN A 26 54.21 -90.52 14.23
C GLN A 26 53.54 -91.89 14.39
N ALA A 27 52.23 -91.93 14.60
CA ALA A 27 51.50 -93.20 14.72
C ALA A 27 51.55 -94.03 13.42
N TRP A 28 51.57 -93.37 12.26
CA TRP A 28 51.71 -94.03 10.96
C TRP A 28 53.09 -94.65 10.76
N ASP A 29 54.15 -93.93 11.14
CA ASP A 29 55.52 -94.39 11.01
C ASP A 29 55.79 -95.61 11.93
N GLU A 30 55.24 -95.64 13.15
CA GLU A 30 55.32 -96.79 14.06
C GLU A 30 54.59 -98.04 13.52
N ALA A 31 53.43 -97.86 12.90
CA ALA A 31 52.69 -98.94 12.26
C ALA A 31 53.47 -99.53 11.07
N GLN A 32 54.11 -98.69 10.25
CA GLN A 32 54.96 -99.14 9.15
C GLN A 32 56.20 -99.92 9.64
N ALA A 33 56.85 -99.46 10.71
CA ALA A 33 57.99 -100.16 11.30
C ALA A 33 57.61 -101.57 11.79
N THR A 34 56.43 -101.70 12.39
CA THR A 34 55.90 -102.98 12.86
C THR A 34 55.59 -103.95 11.71
N ILE A 35 54.99 -103.44 10.62
CA ILE A 35 54.73 -104.23 9.40
C ILE A 35 56.05 -104.70 8.78
N ALA A 36 57.07 -103.85 8.71
CA ALA A 36 58.37 -104.22 8.15
C ALA A 36 59.02 -105.38 8.93
N SER A 37 58.99 -105.34 10.27
CA SER A 37 59.54 -106.40 11.12
C SER A 37 58.79 -107.74 10.95
N LEU A 38 57.45 -107.71 10.85
CA LEU A 38 56.65 -108.90 10.57
C LEU A 38 56.96 -109.51 9.19
N THR A 39 57.23 -108.65 8.20
CA THR A 39 57.57 -109.09 6.84
C THR A 39 58.93 -109.81 6.81
N GLU A 40 59.91 -109.29 7.55
CA GLU A 40 61.25 -109.91 7.69
C GLU A 40 61.18 -111.27 8.40
N LYS A 41 60.41 -111.38 9.49
CA LYS A 41 60.21 -112.65 10.21
C LYS A 41 59.51 -113.71 9.34
N ASN A 42 58.54 -113.31 8.51
CA ASN A 42 57.89 -114.22 7.56
C ASN A 42 58.86 -114.74 6.50
N ALA A 43 59.78 -113.90 6.01
CA ALA A 43 60.80 -114.33 5.04
C ALA A 43 61.76 -115.37 5.64
N LEU A 44 62.17 -115.19 6.90
CA LEU A 44 63.01 -116.15 7.63
C LEU A 44 62.31 -117.51 7.82
N LEU A 45 61.01 -117.50 8.13
CA LEU A 45 60.19 -118.70 8.28
C LEU A 45 60.08 -119.49 6.96
N GLU A 46 59.79 -118.82 5.84
CA GLU A 46 59.74 -119.46 4.53
C GLU A 46 61.09 -120.05 4.13
N GLN A 47 62.20 -119.37 4.45
CA GLN A 47 63.54 -119.90 4.19
C GLN A 47 63.84 -121.15 5.01
N SER A 48 63.47 -121.18 6.29
CA SER A 48 63.62 -122.37 7.15
C SER A 48 62.77 -123.54 6.67
N LYS A 49 61.54 -123.27 6.21
CA LYS A 49 60.66 -124.29 5.63
C LYS A 49 61.28 -124.94 4.39
N LYS A 50 61.85 -124.12 3.51
CA LYS A 50 62.49 -124.58 2.28
C LYS A 50 63.74 -125.44 2.55
N ASP A 51 64.52 -125.09 3.58
CA ASP A 51 65.68 -125.88 4.00
C ASP A 51 65.26 -127.26 4.56
N LEU A 52 64.17 -127.29 5.33
CA LEU A 52 63.58 -128.53 5.84
C LEU A 52 63.04 -129.43 4.71
N GLU A 53 62.36 -128.86 3.72
CA GLU A 53 61.89 -129.61 2.54
C GLU A 53 63.07 -130.22 1.75
N SER A 54 64.17 -129.47 1.58
CA SER A 54 65.37 -129.97 0.92
C SER A 54 66.01 -131.12 1.69
N ARG A 55 66.12 -131.01 3.02
CA ARG A 55 66.66 -132.09 3.87
C ARG A 55 65.81 -133.35 3.80
N LEU A 56 64.48 -133.20 3.81
CA LEU A 56 63.53 -134.30 3.66
C LEU A 56 63.71 -135.04 2.33
N ASP A 57 63.86 -134.31 1.22
CA ASP A 57 64.04 -134.90 -0.11
C ASP A 57 65.39 -135.64 -0.22
N THR A 58 66.43 -135.07 0.38
CA THR A 58 67.77 -135.69 0.47
C THR A 58 67.73 -137.00 1.27
N THR A 59 66.96 -137.02 2.36
CA THR A 59 66.81 -138.24 3.19
C THR A 59 65.99 -139.31 2.50
N LEU A 60 64.93 -138.95 1.75
CA LEU A 60 64.17 -139.88 0.93
C LEU A 60 65.03 -140.51 -0.19
N GLN A 61 65.91 -139.73 -0.82
CA GLN A 61 66.86 -140.24 -1.80
C GLN A 61 67.89 -141.20 -1.20
N ALA A 62 68.42 -140.88 -0.01
CA ALA A 62 69.33 -141.78 0.72
C ALA A 62 68.64 -143.09 1.13
N LEU A 63 67.37 -143.03 1.55
CA LEU A 63 66.57 -144.20 1.89
C LEU A 63 66.34 -145.11 0.67
N ALA A 64 66.06 -144.51 -0.50
CA ALA A 64 65.88 -145.22 -1.76
C ALA A 64 67.17 -145.91 -2.25
N ALA A 65 68.33 -145.28 -2.06
CA ALA A 65 69.64 -145.85 -2.39
C ALA A 65 69.99 -147.06 -1.50
N SER A 66 69.51 -147.10 -0.25
CA SER A 66 69.82 -148.20 0.69
C SER A 66 69.11 -149.53 0.38
N LYS A 67 68.15 -149.56 -0.55
CA LYS A 67 67.42 -150.79 -0.90
C LYS A 67 68.19 -151.74 -1.85
N GLY A 68 69.40 -151.35 -2.29
CA GLY A 68 70.17 -152.04 -3.33
C GLY A 68 71.30 -152.96 -2.86
N GLU A 69 71.89 -152.79 -1.68
CA GLU A 69 73.07 -153.59 -1.29
C GLU A 69 73.06 -154.02 0.18
N SER A 70 73.10 -155.33 0.36
CA SER A 70 73.08 -156.03 1.64
C SER A 70 74.47 -156.07 2.27
N GLY A 71 74.67 -155.37 3.39
CA GLY A 71 75.66 -155.74 4.41
C GLY A 71 76.37 -154.59 5.13
N SER A 72 75.86 -154.15 6.30
CA SER A 72 76.62 -153.68 7.48
C SER A 72 75.67 -153.02 8.50
N THR A 73 75.43 -153.64 9.65
CA THR A 73 74.30 -153.37 10.58
C THR A 73 74.65 -152.62 11.88
N SER A 74 75.64 -151.71 11.90
CA SER A 74 75.98 -150.98 13.15
C SER A 74 75.99 -149.44 13.02
N GLU A 75 76.52 -148.87 11.95
CA GLU A 75 76.61 -147.41 11.78
C GLU A 75 75.26 -146.76 11.40
N GLN A 76 74.40 -147.50 10.70
CA GLN A 76 73.07 -147.03 10.30
C GLN A 76 72.13 -146.82 11.51
N LEU A 77 72.28 -147.60 12.59
CA LEU A 77 71.44 -147.47 13.78
C LEU A 77 71.82 -146.23 14.61
N VAL A 78 73.12 -145.91 14.69
CA VAL A 78 73.61 -144.72 15.41
C VAL A 78 73.21 -143.44 14.66
N SER A 79 73.31 -143.43 13.33
CA SER A 79 72.88 -142.29 12.50
C SER A 79 71.37 -142.04 12.60
N THR A 80 70.55 -143.09 12.67
CA THR A 80 69.09 -142.94 12.79
C THR A 80 68.66 -142.52 14.19
N MET A 81 69.35 -142.94 15.25
CA MET A 81 69.10 -142.43 16.61
C MET A 81 69.45 -140.94 16.75
N GLN A 82 70.58 -140.49 16.18
CA GLN A 82 70.96 -139.07 16.21
C GLN A 82 69.92 -138.20 15.48
N GLN A 83 69.41 -138.67 14.33
CA GLN A 83 68.36 -137.98 13.57
C GLN A 83 67.03 -137.93 14.32
N LEU A 84 66.70 -138.95 15.14
CA LEU A 84 65.48 -138.96 15.94
C LEU A 84 65.55 -137.95 17.11
N ASP A 85 66.71 -137.78 17.71
CA ASP A 85 66.94 -136.79 18.78
C ASP A 85 66.84 -135.36 18.23
N ASP A 86 67.47 -135.08 17.09
CA ASP A 86 67.36 -133.79 16.39
C ASP A 86 65.90 -133.48 16.00
N LEU A 87 65.14 -134.49 15.55
CA LEU A 87 63.72 -134.34 15.21
C LEU A 87 62.85 -134.04 16.44
N THR A 88 63.18 -134.65 17.58
CA THR A 88 62.46 -134.43 18.85
C THR A 88 62.69 -133.02 19.36
N GLN A 89 63.91 -132.51 19.25
CA GLN A 89 64.25 -131.14 19.63
C GLN A 89 63.58 -130.10 18.71
N ALA A 90 63.53 -130.37 17.40
CA ALA A 90 62.78 -129.55 16.44
C ALA A 90 61.27 -129.52 16.74
N TYR A 91 60.67 -130.65 17.12
CA TYR A 91 59.25 -130.73 17.47
C TYR A 91 58.92 -129.94 18.74
N GLN A 92 59.79 -129.98 19.76
CA GLN A 92 59.63 -129.16 20.97
C GLN A 92 59.68 -127.66 20.67
N THR A 93 60.59 -127.25 19.78
CA THR A 93 60.72 -125.84 19.34
C THR A 93 59.49 -125.38 18.57
N LEU A 94 58.95 -126.24 17.70
CA LEU A 94 57.71 -125.95 16.96
C LEU A 94 56.49 -125.82 17.89
N THR A 95 56.41 -126.68 18.92
CA THR A 95 55.32 -126.64 19.90
C THR A 95 55.37 -125.35 20.74
N TYR A 96 56.57 -124.89 21.09
CA TYR A 96 56.75 -123.60 21.78
C TYR A 96 56.25 -122.43 20.94
N HIS A 97 56.63 -122.35 19.66
CA HIS A 97 56.19 -121.29 18.76
C HIS A 97 54.69 -121.36 18.44
N ALA A 98 54.08 -122.54 18.40
CA ALA A 98 52.64 -122.69 18.20
C ALA A 98 51.84 -122.09 19.37
N ASN A 99 52.28 -122.32 20.62
CA ASN A 99 51.64 -121.73 21.80
C ASN A 99 51.80 -120.20 21.86
N GLU A 100 52.95 -119.68 21.41
CA GLU A 100 53.20 -118.23 21.34
C GLU A 100 52.28 -117.54 20.31
N LEU A 101 52.06 -118.19 19.15
CA LEU A 101 51.11 -117.72 18.14
C LEU A 101 49.65 -117.74 18.63
N GLU A 102 49.26 -118.75 19.40
CA GLU A 102 47.92 -118.82 20.00
C GLU A 102 47.69 -117.68 21.01
N GLY A 103 48.71 -117.34 21.81
CA GLY A 103 48.70 -116.18 22.68
C GLY A 103 48.51 -114.86 21.92
N LEU A 104 49.31 -114.63 20.87
CA LEU A 104 49.22 -113.42 20.04
C LEU A 104 47.85 -113.30 19.32
N LEU A 105 47.25 -114.41 18.91
CA LEU A 105 45.92 -114.42 18.30
C LEU A 105 44.84 -113.96 19.29
N THR A 106 44.92 -114.39 20.55
CA THR A 106 43.98 -113.94 21.59
C THR A 106 44.12 -112.46 21.90
N GLU A 107 45.35 -111.91 21.96
CA GLU A 107 45.57 -110.47 22.12
C GLU A 107 44.99 -109.67 20.95
N GLN A 108 45.16 -110.14 19.71
CA GLN A 108 44.60 -109.48 18.53
C GLN A 108 43.05 -109.45 18.56
N GLN A 109 42.40 -110.50 19.08
CA GLN A 109 40.94 -110.53 19.23
C GLN A 109 40.43 -109.54 20.29
N VAL A 110 41.18 -109.33 21.37
CA VAL A 110 40.85 -108.32 22.39
C VAL A 110 40.98 -106.92 21.82
N ILE A 111 42.09 -106.62 21.13
CA ILE A 111 42.34 -105.32 20.49
C ILE A 111 41.23 -104.97 19.49
N ASN A 112 40.79 -105.94 18.67
CA ASN A 112 39.71 -105.70 17.70
C ASN A 112 38.36 -105.38 18.35
N ARG A 113 38.04 -105.98 19.51
CA ARG A 113 36.81 -105.64 20.26
C ARG A 113 36.88 -104.24 20.85
N GLU A 114 38.03 -103.87 21.42
CA GLU A 114 38.24 -102.53 21.98
C GLU A 114 38.12 -101.45 20.89
N LEU A 115 38.68 -101.71 19.70
CA LEU A 115 38.61 -100.79 18.56
C LEU A 115 37.17 -100.58 18.07
N GLN A 116 36.36 -101.65 17.99
CA GLN A 116 34.95 -101.54 17.64
C GLN A 116 34.14 -100.74 18.67
N ARG A 117 34.46 -100.86 19.96
CA ARG A 117 33.81 -100.08 21.03
C ARG A 117 34.11 -98.59 20.89
N VAL A 118 35.37 -98.22 20.68
CA VAL A 118 35.80 -96.83 20.52
C VAL A 118 35.20 -96.18 19.27
N LEU A 119 35.09 -96.92 18.17
CA LEU A 119 34.47 -96.42 16.94
C LEU A 119 32.97 -96.10 17.14
N ALA A 120 32.24 -96.95 17.88
CA ALA A 120 30.82 -96.72 18.16
C ALA A 120 30.60 -95.51 19.08
N GLU A 121 31.42 -95.35 20.14
CA GLU A 121 31.34 -94.20 21.06
C GLU A 121 31.62 -92.88 20.33
N ASN A 122 32.60 -92.85 19.41
CA ASN A 122 32.96 -91.65 18.66
C ASN A 122 31.88 -91.25 17.63
N GLU A 123 31.21 -92.22 17.01
CA GLU A 123 30.13 -91.95 16.06
C GLU A 123 28.88 -91.37 16.72
N GLU A 124 28.54 -91.85 17.93
CA GLU A 124 27.45 -91.31 18.74
C GLU A 124 27.73 -89.87 19.21
N GLU A 125 28.96 -89.60 19.65
CA GLU A 125 29.40 -88.26 20.08
C GLU A 125 29.44 -87.26 18.90
N ARG A 126 29.84 -87.70 17.70
CA ARG A 126 29.83 -86.88 16.48
C ARG A 126 28.40 -86.48 16.08
N LEU A 127 27.46 -87.43 16.10
CA LEU A 127 26.06 -87.18 15.74
C LEU A 127 25.39 -86.21 16.73
N ALA A 128 25.69 -86.33 18.03
CA ALA A 128 25.19 -85.40 19.04
C ALA A 128 25.70 -83.97 18.82
N ASN A 129 26.99 -83.81 18.49
CA ASN A 129 27.59 -82.51 18.22
C ASN A 129 27.06 -81.84 16.93
N GLU A 130 26.84 -82.60 15.85
CA GLU A 130 26.24 -82.05 14.62
C GLU A 130 24.81 -81.53 14.86
N SER A 131 24.01 -82.24 15.63
CA SER A 131 22.63 -81.84 15.97
C SER A 131 22.58 -80.55 16.82
N ALA A 132 23.49 -80.41 17.78
CA ALA A 132 23.60 -79.22 18.61
C ALA A 132 24.01 -77.98 17.78
N MET A 133 24.98 -78.14 16.87
CA MET A 133 25.46 -77.05 16.01
C MET A 133 24.38 -76.55 15.04
N GLN A 134 23.61 -77.45 14.43
CA GLN A 134 22.51 -77.08 13.52
C GLN A 134 21.42 -76.28 14.23
N SER A 135 21.08 -76.67 15.47
CA SER A 135 20.08 -75.98 16.27
C SER A 135 20.53 -74.57 16.67
N GLN A 136 21.82 -74.41 16.99
CA GLN A 136 22.41 -73.11 17.32
C GLN A 136 22.44 -72.16 16.11
N HIS A 137 22.82 -72.67 14.93
CA HIS A 137 22.85 -71.89 13.68
C HIS A 137 21.46 -71.40 13.27
N ALA A 138 20.41 -72.22 13.43
CA ALA A 138 19.04 -71.83 13.09
C ALA A 138 18.54 -70.64 13.94
N LEU A 139 18.89 -70.61 15.23
CA LEU A 139 18.53 -69.53 16.14
C LEU A 139 19.23 -68.20 15.79
N GLU A 140 20.50 -68.29 15.39
CA GLU A 140 21.33 -67.14 15.04
C GLU A 140 20.90 -66.48 13.72
N VAL A 141 20.49 -67.29 12.73
CA VAL A 141 19.90 -66.78 11.48
C VAL A 141 18.60 -66.04 11.74
N GLN A 142 17.73 -66.58 12.60
CA GLN A 142 16.42 -65.97 12.89
C GLN A 142 16.56 -64.61 13.62
N THR A 143 17.53 -64.50 14.52
CA THR A 143 17.82 -63.24 15.25
C THR A 143 18.42 -62.17 14.36
N LEU A 144 19.34 -62.52 13.45
CA LEU A 144 19.88 -61.59 12.47
C LEU A 144 18.82 -61.07 11.49
N GLN A 145 17.89 -61.94 11.08
CA GLN A 145 16.82 -61.59 10.14
C GLN A 145 15.81 -60.60 10.75
N ALA A 146 15.48 -60.76 12.04
CA ALA A 146 14.66 -59.80 12.78
C ALA A 146 15.35 -58.43 12.92
N THR A 147 16.67 -58.41 13.12
CA THR A 147 17.46 -57.18 13.24
C THR A 147 17.50 -56.39 11.93
N ILE A 148 17.63 -57.09 10.78
CA ILE A 148 17.62 -56.46 9.45
C ILE A 148 16.26 -55.80 9.15
N GLN A 149 15.14 -56.44 9.52
CA GLN A 149 13.82 -55.86 9.32
C GLN A 149 13.63 -54.58 10.14
N SER A 150 13.99 -54.59 11.43
CA SER A 150 13.89 -53.42 12.30
C SER A 150 14.71 -52.22 11.79
N LEU A 151 15.93 -52.45 11.32
CA LEU A 151 16.77 -51.39 10.75
C LEU A 151 16.22 -50.85 9.42
N GLY A 152 15.55 -51.70 8.63
CA GLY A 152 14.86 -51.28 7.39
C GLY A 152 13.69 -50.35 7.65
N GLU A 153 12.91 -50.60 8.70
CA GLU A 153 11.79 -49.74 9.12
C GLU A 153 12.28 -48.38 9.63
N GLU A 154 13.35 -48.35 10.43
CA GLU A 154 13.94 -47.11 10.94
C GLU A 154 14.50 -46.22 9.80
N MET A 155 15.16 -46.80 8.81
CA MET A 155 15.64 -46.06 7.63
C MET A 155 14.50 -45.45 6.81
N ALA A 156 13.36 -46.15 6.68
CA ALA A 156 12.21 -45.64 5.94
C ALA A 156 11.58 -44.43 6.65
N ILE A 157 11.46 -44.48 7.97
CA ILE A 157 10.90 -43.39 8.79
C ILE A 157 11.80 -42.14 8.71
N LEU A 158 13.12 -42.31 8.83
CA LEU A 158 14.06 -41.20 8.75
C LEU A 158 14.04 -40.50 7.39
N LYS A 159 13.85 -41.26 6.29
CA LYS A 159 13.76 -40.69 4.94
C LYS A 159 12.52 -39.80 4.77
N ILE A 160 11.37 -40.25 5.27
CA ILE A 160 10.11 -39.48 5.23
C ILE A 160 10.24 -38.17 6.03
N GLN A 161 10.84 -38.23 7.22
CA GLN A 161 11.05 -37.03 8.05
C GLN A 161 11.97 -35.99 7.40
N LEU A 162 12.96 -36.44 6.61
CA LEU A 162 13.89 -35.55 5.91
C LEU A 162 13.20 -34.82 4.75
N GLU A 163 12.35 -35.51 3.98
CA GLU A 163 11.58 -34.92 2.88
C GLU A 163 10.55 -33.89 3.38
N GLU A 164 9.89 -34.16 4.51
CA GLU A 164 8.92 -33.23 5.12
C GLU A 164 9.58 -31.95 5.66
N LYS A 165 10.79 -32.06 6.24
CA LYS A 165 11.57 -30.91 6.70
C LYS A 165 12.15 -30.07 5.56
N ALA A 166 12.50 -30.69 4.43
CA ALA A 166 12.95 -29.96 3.25
C ALA A 166 11.81 -29.13 2.63
N SER A 167 10.62 -29.73 2.47
CA SER A 167 9.42 -29.06 1.92
C SER A 167 8.99 -27.84 2.76
N THR A 168 8.99 -27.97 4.08
CA THR A 168 8.59 -26.88 5.00
C THR A 168 9.59 -25.71 5.02
N LEU A 169 10.87 -25.96 4.75
CA LEU A 169 11.89 -24.91 4.64
C LEU A 169 11.77 -24.12 3.34
N GLU A 170 11.50 -24.79 2.22
CA GLU A 170 11.29 -24.14 0.91
C GLU A 170 10.02 -23.26 0.90
N GLU A 171 8.93 -23.75 1.50
CA GLU A 171 7.68 -22.97 1.59
C GLU A 171 7.84 -21.72 2.45
N LYS A 172 8.58 -21.82 3.57
CA LYS A 172 8.85 -20.69 4.45
C LYS A 172 9.70 -19.61 3.78
N LEU A 173 10.72 -20.01 3.01
CA LEU A 173 11.58 -19.07 2.27
C LEU A 173 10.78 -18.31 1.20
N ARG A 174 9.85 -18.98 0.50
CA ARG A 174 9.02 -18.37 -0.52
C ARG A 174 8.06 -17.31 0.07
N LEU A 175 7.43 -17.63 1.20
CA LEU A 175 6.52 -16.70 1.90
C LEU A 175 7.23 -15.45 2.45
N GLU A 176 8.50 -15.58 2.85
CA GLU A 176 9.30 -14.46 3.34
C GLU A 176 9.68 -13.51 2.19
N GLN A 177 10.06 -14.05 1.03
CA GLN A 177 10.34 -13.26 -0.18
C GLN A 177 9.09 -12.54 -0.72
N GLU A 178 7.92 -13.18 -0.72
CA GLU A 178 6.66 -12.56 -1.13
C GLU A 178 6.29 -11.38 -0.20
N ARG A 179 6.49 -11.53 1.12
CA ARG A 179 6.24 -10.46 2.11
C ARG A 179 7.19 -9.28 1.97
N GLU A 180 8.47 -9.50 1.72
CA GLU A 180 9.42 -8.40 1.49
C GLU A 180 9.08 -7.62 0.20
N ALA A 181 8.70 -8.32 -0.87
CA ALA A 181 8.29 -7.70 -2.12
C ALA A 181 6.98 -6.90 -2.00
N GLU A 182 6.04 -7.37 -1.18
CA GLU A 182 4.81 -6.65 -0.87
C GLU A 182 5.07 -5.43 0.03
N ALA A 183 5.91 -5.58 1.07
CA ALA A 183 6.29 -4.48 1.95
C ALA A 183 7.02 -3.36 1.19
N LYS A 184 7.90 -3.72 0.24
CA LYS A 184 8.61 -2.75 -0.60
C LYS A 184 7.66 -2.00 -1.53
N ARG A 185 6.71 -2.69 -2.19
CA ARG A 185 5.68 -2.05 -3.02
C ARG A 185 4.80 -1.12 -2.20
N LEU A 186 4.38 -1.53 -1.01
CA LEU A 186 3.57 -0.69 -0.12
C LEU A 186 4.34 0.56 0.35
N ALA A 187 5.64 0.43 0.64
CA ALA A 187 6.49 1.56 1.01
C ALA A 187 6.68 2.55 -0.14
N GLU A 188 6.96 2.06 -1.35
CA GLU A 188 7.07 2.89 -2.56
C GLU A 188 5.75 3.61 -2.87
N GLN A 189 4.62 2.92 -2.74
CA GLN A 189 3.30 3.49 -2.97
C GLN A 189 2.95 4.58 -1.94
N LYS A 190 3.23 4.34 -0.65
CA LYS A 190 3.06 5.37 0.40
C LYS A 190 3.96 6.58 0.19
N GLN A 191 5.19 6.36 -0.27
CA GLN A 191 6.13 7.44 -0.54
C GLN A 191 5.68 8.31 -1.73
N GLN A 192 5.15 7.68 -2.79
CA GLN A 192 4.54 8.39 -3.92
C GLN A 192 3.28 9.17 -3.50
N GLU A 193 2.42 8.56 -2.67
CA GLU A 193 1.21 9.22 -2.18
C GLU A 193 1.54 10.43 -1.29
N LEU A 194 2.54 10.31 -0.41
CA LEU A 194 3.03 11.44 0.39
C LEU A 194 3.60 12.56 -0.48
N ALA A 195 4.42 12.23 -1.48
CA ALA A 195 4.98 13.22 -2.40
C ALA A 195 3.89 13.92 -3.24
N GLN A 196 2.86 13.20 -3.66
CA GLN A 196 1.70 13.79 -4.34
C GLN A 196 0.93 14.74 -3.43
N ARG A 197 0.64 14.33 -2.18
CA ARG A 197 -0.05 15.20 -1.21
C ARG A 197 0.76 16.44 -0.87
N GLU A 198 2.08 16.32 -0.71
CA GLU A 198 2.97 17.47 -0.47
C GLU A 198 2.98 18.42 -1.68
N ALA A 199 3.01 17.89 -2.91
CA ALA A 199 2.96 18.70 -4.12
C ALA A 199 1.61 19.41 -4.29
N GLU A 200 0.49 18.73 -4.01
CA GLU A 200 -0.86 19.32 -4.01
C GLU A 200 -0.97 20.41 -2.94
N GLN A 201 -0.46 20.17 -1.74
CA GLN A 201 -0.47 21.15 -0.67
C GLN A 201 0.36 22.39 -1.02
N GLN A 202 1.55 22.21 -1.60
CA GLN A 202 2.38 23.33 -2.07
C GLN A 202 1.69 24.13 -3.18
N GLN A 203 0.98 23.47 -4.09
CA GLN A 203 0.19 24.15 -5.13
C GLN A 203 -0.94 24.98 -4.51
N LEU A 204 -1.68 24.42 -3.55
CA LEU A 204 -2.75 25.14 -2.85
C LEU A 204 -2.21 26.33 -2.05
N GLU A 205 -1.11 26.16 -1.32
CA GLU A 205 -0.46 27.25 -0.58
C GLU A 205 0.05 28.37 -1.51
N GLU A 206 0.61 28.00 -2.66
CA GLU A 206 1.04 28.97 -3.68
C GLU A 206 -0.14 29.70 -4.31
N GLU A 207 -1.23 29.00 -4.63
CA GLU A 207 -2.47 29.59 -5.14
C GLU A 207 -3.10 30.55 -4.13
N GLU A 208 -3.18 30.17 -2.85
CA GLU A 208 -3.65 31.06 -1.79
C GLU A 208 -2.77 32.29 -1.64
N ARG A 209 -1.44 32.13 -1.68
CA ARG A 209 -0.50 33.24 -1.60
C ARG A 209 -0.65 34.20 -2.78
N ILE A 210 -0.79 33.68 -4.00
CA ILE A 210 -1.05 34.49 -5.20
C ILE A 210 -2.37 35.24 -5.05
N ARG A 211 -3.42 34.56 -4.57
CA ARG A 211 -4.74 35.16 -4.35
C ARG A 211 -4.71 36.27 -3.30
N GLU A 212 -4.03 36.05 -2.17
CA GLU A 212 -3.85 37.07 -1.13
C GLU A 212 -3.04 38.26 -1.63
N ALA A 213 -1.97 38.01 -2.38
CA ALA A 213 -1.16 39.08 -2.97
C ALA A 213 -1.97 39.91 -3.99
N ALA A 214 -2.77 39.25 -4.83
CA ALA A 214 -3.69 39.92 -5.77
C ALA A 214 -4.73 40.76 -5.02
N LEU A 215 -5.34 40.21 -3.97
CA LEU A 215 -6.30 40.93 -3.14
C LEU A 215 -5.66 42.15 -2.47
N GLN A 216 -4.45 42.00 -1.91
CA GLN A 216 -3.73 43.13 -1.31
C GLN A 216 -3.37 44.20 -2.35
N ALA A 217 -2.93 43.80 -3.56
CA ALA A 217 -2.65 44.72 -4.64
C ALA A 217 -3.91 45.50 -5.05
N GLN A 218 -5.05 44.82 -5.12
CA GLN A 218 -6.36 45.41 -5.39
C GLN A 218 -6.74 46.41 -4.29
N TYR A 219 -6.61 46.05 -3.01
CA TYR A 219 -6.92 46.95 -1.89
C TYR A 219 -6.07 48.22 -1.87
N ARG A 220 -4.79 48.13 -2.28
CA ARG A 220 -3.87 49.26 -2.39
C ARG A 220 -4.22 50.22 -3.53
N GLN A 221 -5.05 49.82 -4.50
CA GLN A 221 -5.49 50.72 -5.57
C GLN A 221 -6.32 51.89 -5.04
N ILE A 222 -7.04 51.73 -3.93
CA ILE A 222 -7.77 52.81 -3.28
C ILE A 222 -6.94 53.31 -2.08
N PRO A 223 -6.32 54.49 -2.17
CA PRO A 223 -5.53 55.03 -1.06
C PRO A 223 -6.43 55.37 0.14
N PRO A 224 -5.86 55.62 1.34
CA PRO A 224 -6.62 56.10 2.48
C PRO A 224 -7.41 57.38 2.15
N LEU A 225 -8.60 57.51 2.74
CA LEU A 225 -9.57 58.57 2.45
C LEU A 225 -8.96 59.98 2.46
N ALA A 226 -8.07 60.27 3.42
CA ALA A 226 -7.41 61.57 3.57
C ALA A 226 -6.51 61.97 2.37
N SER A 227 -6.12 61.00 1.53
CA SER A 227 -5.25 61.18 0.37
C SER A 227 -5.94 60.83 -0.96
N LEU A 228 -7.24 60.52 -0.92
CA LEU A 228 -8.00 60.14 -2.10
C LEU A 228 -8.25 61.37 -3.00
N THR A 229 -7.99 61.22 -4.28
CA THR A 229 -8.24 62.24 -5.32
C THR A 229 -9.20 61.70 -6.36
N PHE A 230 -10.07 62.55 -6.90
CA PHE A 230 -11.07 62.17 -7.90
C PHE A 230 -10.73 62.71 -9.30
N PRO A 231 -11.02 61.95 -10.38
CA PRO A 231 -11.49 60.56 -10.37
C PRO A 231 -10.41 59.56 -9.96
N ARG A 232 -10.83 58.43 -9.39
CA ARG A 232 -9.94 57.29 -9.11
C ARG A 232 -10.53 56.02 -9.73
N VAL A 233 -9.82 55.44 -10.69
CA VAL A 233 -10.18 54.15 -11.27
C VAL A 233 -9.70 53.02 -10.35
N TYR A 234 -10.58 52.06 -10.12
CA TYR A 234 -10.35 50.80 -9.43
C TYR A 234 -10.56 49.67 -10.43
N ALA A 235 -9.47 49.03 -10.84
CA ALA A 235 -9.48 47.97 -11.83
C ALA A 235 -9.34 46.60 -11.17
N THR A 236 -10.04 45.62 -11.70
CA THR A 236 -10.09 44.25 -11.16
C THR A 236 -9.83 43.24 -12.27
N ASP A 237 -9.63 41.97 -11.92
CA ASP A 237 -9.49 40.91 -12.94
C ASP A 237 -10.84 40.47 -13.52
N THR A 238 -11.96 41.04 -13.06
CA THR A 238 -13.29 40.75 -13.60
C THR A 238 -13.37 41.13 -15.07
N PRO A 239 -13.83 40.25 -15.97
CA PRO A 239 -13.92 40.58 -17.39
C PRO A 239 -14.95 41.68 -17.64
N THR A 240 -14.63 42.61 -18.54
CA THR A 240 -15.59 43.59 -19.05
C THR A 240 -16.44 42.98 -20.15
N ILE A 241 -17.70 43.41 -20.26
CA ILE A 241 -18.64 42.98 -21.29
C ILE A 241 -19.02 44.14 -22.20
N LEU A 242 -19.27 43.84 -23.48
CA LEU A 242 -19.95 44.75 -24.39
C LEU A 242 -21.37 44.24 -24.62
N LEU A 243 -22.34 45.14 -24.55
CA LEU A 243 -23.73 44.84 -24.83
C LEU A 243 -24.00 44.97 -26.34
N THR A 244 -25.07 44.33 -26.81
CA THR A 244 -25.52 44.48 -28.20
C THR A 244 -26.27 45.80 -28.37
N ASP A 245 -26.31 46.35 -29.59
CA ASP A 245 -27.02 47.60 -29.87
C ASP A 245 -28.52 47.57 -29.52
N GLN A 246 -29.11 46.38 -29.39
CA GLN A 246 -30.52 46.17 -29.03
C GLN A 246 -30.74 45.76 -27.57
N SER A 247 -29.67 45.58 -26.79
CA SER A 247 -29.76 45.21 -25.39
C SER A 247 -30.35 46.34 -24.54
N GLN A 248 -31.06 45.97 -23.48
CA GLN A 248 -31.46 46.91 -22.43
C GLN A 248 -30.28 47.12 -21.48
N LEU A 249 -30.07 48.36 -21.07
CA LEU A 249 -29.14 48.70 -20.01
C LEU A 249 -29.86 48.65 -18.67
N HIS A 250 -29.47 47.72 -17.80
CA HIS A 250 -29.96 47.67 -16.42
C HIS A 250 -29.01 48.43 -15.50
N VAL A 251 -29.57 49.27 -14.64
CA VAL A 251 -28.83 50.18 -13.78
C VAL A 251 -29.45 50.20 -12.40
N MET A 252 -28.61 50.28 -11.38
CA MET A 252 -29.06 50.51 -10.01
C MET A 252 -28.37 51.71 -9.38
N LEU A 253 -29.07 52.41 -8.51
CA LEU A 253 -28.55 53.42 -7.59
C LEU A 253 -28.78 52.93 -6.16
N LEU A 254 -27.70 52.86 -5.39
CA LEU A 254 -27.69 52.50 -3.99
C LEU A 254 -27.25 53.72 -3.17
N PRO A 255 -28.20 54.49 -2.61
CA PRO A 255 -27.86 55.48 -1.60
C PRO A 255 -27.47 54.79 -0.31
N LEU A 256 -26.24 55.02 0.14
CA LEU A 256 -25.72 54.57 1.42
C LEU A 256 -25.86 55.67 2.47
N ASP A 257 -25.68 55.32 3.73
CA ASP A 257 -25.62 56.26 4.84
C ASP A 257 -24.54 57.32 4.60
N ASP A 258 -24.88 58.55 4.97
CA ASP A 258 -24.04 59.74 4.86
C ASP A 258 -23.07 59.87 6.04
N THR A 259 -23.21 58.99 7.02
CA THR A 259 -22.27 58.76 8.12
C THR A 259 -21.55 57.41 7.98
N PRO A 260 -20.28 57.30 8.43
CA PRO A 260 -19.58 56.02 8.40
C PRO A 260 -20.31 54.96 9.24
N TRP A 261 -20.50 53.76 8.68
CA TRP A 261 -21.11 52.67 9.41
C TRP A 261 -20.30 52.29 10.66
N SER A 262 -21.02 52.10 11.78
CA SER A 262 -20.45 51.62 13.04
C SER A 262 -20.36 50.09 13.09
N GLU A 263 -21.23 49.40 12.36
CA GLU A 263 -21.34 47.93 12.34
C GLU A 263 -20.39 47.31 11.31
N LYS A 264 -19.66 46.28 11.75
CA LYS A 264 -18.80 45.48 10.85
C LYS A 264 -19.67 44.57 10.00
N GLY A 265 -19.45 44.56 8.69
CA GLY A 265 -20.15 43.66 7.76
C GLY A 265 -21.25 44.30 6.92
N MET A 266 -21.59 45.57 7.16
CA MET A 266 -22.59 46.30 6.37
C MET A 266 -22.34 46.25 4.86
N ALA A 267 -21.08 46.43 4.43
CA ALA A 267 -20.72 46.32 3.00
C ALA A 267 -21.05 44.94 2.41
N LEU A 268 -20.85 43.86 3.19
CA LEU A 268 -21.16 42.49 2.77
C LEU A 268 -22.67 42.26 2.70
N GLU A 269 -23.44 42.82 3.64
CA GLU A 269 -24.91 42.77 3.58
C GLU A 269 -25.45 43.49 2.35
N VAL A 270 -24.93 44.70 2.06
CA VAL A 270 -25.30 45.45 0.85
C VAL A 270 -25.02 44.62 -0.40
N LYS A 271 -23.79 44.09 -0.56
CA LYS A 271 -23.43 43.19 -1.67
C LYS A 271 -24.35 41.99 -1.76
N ASN A 272 -24.62 41.31 -0.64
CA ASN A 272 -25.46 40.12 -0.63
C ASN A 272 -26.90 40.41 -1.02
N SER A 273 -27.41 41.61 -0.71
CA SER A 273 -28.78 42.00 -1.05
C SER A 273 -28.98 42.24 -2.56
N ILE A 274 -27.91 42.53 -3.30
CA ILE A 274 -27.98 42.85 -4.74
C ILE A 274 -27.34 41.79 -5.66
N LYS A 275 -26.67 40.77 -5.10
CA LYS A 275 -25.85 39.81 -5.85
C LYS A 275 -26.61 39.09 -6.98
N ASP A 276 -27.89 38.83 -6.78
CA ASP A 276 -28.71 38.05 -7.72
C ASP A 276 -29.19 38.89 -8.93
N LEU A 277 -29.05 40.22 -8.89
CA LEU A 277 -29.51 41.12 -9.94
C LEU A 277 -28.53 41.22 -11.12
N SER A 278 -27.22 41.13 -10.85
CA SER A 278 -26.15 41.16 -11.88
C SER A 278 -26.23 42.34 -12.86
N TYR A 279 -26.49 43.56 -12.38
CA TYR A 279 -26.59 44.73 -13.26
C TYR A 279 -25.22 45.24 -13.72
N PRO A 280 -25.07 45.63 -15.00
CA PRO A 280 -23.80 46.09 -15.54
C PRO A 280 -23.34 47.46 -15.03
N VAL A 281 -24.23 48.23 -14.39
CA VAL A 281 -23.91 49.54 -13.81
C VAL A 281 -24.58 49.67 -12.44
N ILE A 282 -23.78 49.99 -11.43
CA ILE A 282 -24.20 50.26 -10.05
C ILE A 282 -23.64 51.61 -9.65
N PHE A 283 -24.52 52.53 -9.28
CA PHE A 283 -24.20 53.83 -8.73
C PHE A 283 -24.26 53.77 -7.21
N LEU A 284 -23.24 54.29 -6.54
CA LEU A 284 -23.20 54.43 -5.09
C LEU A 284 -23.12 55.91 -4.73
N THR A 285 -23.94 56.35 -3.79
CA THR A 285 -23.85 57.67 -3.13
C THR A 285 -23.78 57.48 -1.62
N GLY A 286 -23.37 58.53 -0.89
CA GLY A 286 -23.29 58.51 0.57
C GLY A 286 -21.87 58.77 1.09
N HIS A 287 -21.60 58.39 2.34
CA HIS A 287 -20.29 58.60 2.95
C HIS A 287 -19.21 57.83 2.19
N MET A 288 -18.13 58.51 1.82
CA MET A 288 -17.09 57.94 0.95
C MET A 288 -16.42 56.68 1.53
N GLN A 289 -16.34 56.56 2.87
CA GLN A 289 -15.84 55.34 3.50
C GLN A 289 -16.75 54.14 3.21
N ASN A 290 -18.07 54.29 3.36
CA ASN A 290 -19.05 53.24 3.07
C ASN A 290 -19.01 52.85 1.60
N VAL A 291 -18.89 53.86 0.72
CA VAL A 291 -18.73 53.67 -0.74
C VAL A 291 -17.49 52.83 -1.04
N ILE A 292 -16.33 53.17 -0.48
CA ILE A 292 -15.07 52.43 -0.68
C ILE A 292 -15.22 50.98 -0.20
N ASP A 293 -15.84 50.78 0.95
CA ASP A 293 -16.01 49.45 1.54
C ASP A 293 -16.92 48.58 0.65
N VAL A 294 -18.01 49.13 0.10
CA VAL A 294 -18.87 48.42 -0.86
C VAL A 294 -18.14 48.16 -2.19
N VAL A 295 -17.38 49.12 -2.73
CA VAL A 295 -16.59 48.92 -3.97
C VAL A 295 -15.60 47.76 -3.81
N ARG A 296 -14.88 47.71 -2.68
CA ARG A 296 -13.93 46.63 -2.37
C ARG A 296 -14.63 45.30 -2.19
N GLU A 297 -15.77 45.29 -1.52
CA GLU A 297 -16.53 44.08 -1.24
C GLU A 297 -17.15 43.50 -2.51
N ILE A 298 -17.70 44.33 -3.40
CA ILE A 298 -18.23 43.89 -4.70
C ILE A 298 -17.11 43.38 -5.61
N GLY A 299 -15.95 44.04 -5.61
CA GLY A 299 -14.75 43.53 -6.30
C GLY A 299 -14.85 43.55 -7.83
N VAL A 300 -15.63 44.47 -8.39
CA VAL A 300 -15.77 44.73 -9.84
C VAL A 300 -15.12 46.08 -10.17
N HIS A 301 -14.81 46.33 -11.43
CA HIS A 301 -14.29 47.63 -11.87
C HIS A 301 -15.17 48.78 -11.40
N ALA A 302 -14.53 49.85 -10.93
CA ALA A 302 -15.22 51.03 -10.47
C ALA A 302 -14.46 52.33 -10.76
N VAL A 303 -15.19 53.44 -10.78
CA VAL A 303 -14.62 54.78 -10.78
C VAL A 303 -15.16 55.51 -9.56
N LEU A 304 -14.28 55.83 -8.61
CA LEU A 304 -14.61 56.70 -7.49
C LEU A 304 -14.56 58.15 -7.98
N VAL A 305 -15.62 58.89 -7.69
CA VAL A 305 -15.86 60.26 -8.14
C VAL A 305 -16.27 61.12 -6.96
N ASP A 306 -16.30 62.45 -7.15
CA ASP A 306 -16.77 63.35 -6.11
C ASP A 306 -18.23 63.02 -5.74
N GLY A 307 -18.44 62.61 -4.49
CA GLY A 307 -19.73 62.22 -3.94
C GLY A 307 -20.14 60.74 -4.07
N GLY A 308 -19.33 59.87 -4.67
CA GLY A 308 -19.71 58.45 -4.78
C GLY A 308 -18.81 57.57 -5.64
N ALA A 309 -19.38 56.48 -6.17
CA ALA A 309 -18.68 55.60 -7.10
C ALA A 309 -19.61 54.98 -8.15
N ILE A 310 -19.05 54.73 -9.33
CA ILE A 310 -19.70 54.03 -10.44
C ILE A 310 -19.01 52.69 -10.60
N ILE A 311 -19.67 51.61 -10.19
CA ILE A 311 -19.20 50.24 -10.42
C ILE A 311 -19.79 49.75 -11.74
N THR A 312 -18.98 49.15 -12.60
CA THR A 312 -19.45 48.71 -13.90
C THR A 312 -18.70 47.49 -14.44
N THR A 313 -19.41 46.64 -15.18
CA THR A 313 -18.80 45.60 -16.01
C THR A 313 -18.57 46.06 -17.45
N LEU A 314 -18.94 47.29 -17.80
CA LEU A 314 -18.66 47.87 -19.12
C LEU A 314 -17.24 48.45 -19.18
N PRO A 315 -16.56 48.42 -20.33
CA PRO A 315 -15.25 49.05 -20.48
C PRO A 315 -15.31 50.55 -20.21
N ILE A 316 -14.48 51.03 -19.30
CA ILE A 316 -14.34 52.47 -19.00
C ILE A 316 -13.46 53.11 -20.07
N VAL A 317 -14.01 54.07 -20.81
CA VAL A 317 -13.31 54.81 -21.89
C VAL A 317 -12.58 56.02 -21.31
N SER A 318 -13.25 56.77 -20.44
CA SER A 318 -12.70 57.95 -19.78
C SER A 318 -13.40 58.20 -18.44
N SER A 319 -12.77 59.00 -17.58
CA SER A 319 -13.34 59.40 -16.29
C SER A 319 -13.19 60.91 -16.08
N SER A 320 -14.14 61.49 -15.35
CA SER A 320 -14.20 62.90 -14.98
C SER A 320 -14.43 63.03 -13.47
N LYS A 321 -14.42 64.26 -12.95
CA LYS A 321 -14.58 64.49 -11.51
C LYS A 321 -15.89 63.92 -10.96
N HIS A 322 -16.97 63.92 -11.75
CA HIS A 322 -18.31 63.50 -11.32
C HIS A 322 -18.86 62.30 -12.11
N GLY A 323 -18.06 61.64 -12.97
CA GLY A 323 -18.59 60.57 -13.81
C GLY A 323 -17.54 59.79 -14.60
N ALA A 324 -18.04 58.93 -15.48
CA ALA A 324 -17.25 58.13 -16.41
C ALA A 324 -18.00 57.94 -17.74
N SER A 325 -17.26 57.84 -18.83
CA SER A 325 -17.78 57.38 -20.12
C SER A 325 -17.44 55.90 -20.28
N VAL A 326 -18.43 55.09 -20.65
CA VAL A 326 -18.29 53.64 -20.82
C VAL A 326 -18.66 53.22 -22.24
N GLN A 327 -18.03 52.16 -22.72
CA GLN A 327 -18.38 51.53 -23.99
C GLN A 327 -19.59 50.63 -23.78
N PHE A 328 -20.76 51.04 -24.30
CA PHE A 328 -21.99 50.26 -24.20
C PHE A 328 -21.98 49.11 -25.23
N SER A 329 -21.71 49.42 -26.49
CA SER A 329 -21.58 48.48 -27.61
C SER A 329 -20.40 48.87 -28.49
N GLU A 330 -20.09 48.16 -29.58
CA GLU A 330 -18.98 48.53 -30.48
C GLU A 330 -19.06 49.97 -31.02
N LYS A 331 -20.27 50.54 -31.13
CA LYS A 331 -20.51 51.83 -31.77
C LYS A 331 -21.03 52.90 -30.82
N LYS A 332 -21.48 52.52 -29.62
CA LYS A 332 -22.17 53.42 -28.70
C LYS A 332 -21.38 53.58 -27.41
N THR A 333 -21.16 54.82 -27.01
CA THR A 333 -20.66 55.21 -25.70
C THR A 333 -21.78 55.83 -24.88
N LEU A 334 -21.68 55.70 -23.57
CA LEU A 334 -22.64 56.22 -22.62
C LEU A 334 -21.91 56.97 -21.52
N ARG A 335 -22.40 58.16 -21.19
CA ARG A 335 -21.95 58.88 -20.00
C ARG A 335 -22.74 58.45 -18.78
N LEU A 336 -22.03 58.08 -17.72
CA LEU A 336 -22.54 57.78 -16.40
C LEU A 336 -22.05 58.88 -15.45
N ALA A 337 -22.95 59.57 -14.78
CA ALA A 337 -22.60 60.62 -13.84
C ALA A 337 -23.32 60.46 -12.50
N LEU A 338 -22.71 61.01 -11.46
CA LEU A 338 -23.22 61.02 -10.10
C LEU A 338 -23.45 62.45 -9.64
N SER A 339 -24.56 62.67 -8.94
CA SER A 339 -24.75 63.87 -8.13
C SER A 339 -25.14 63.48 -6.70
N TYR A 340 -24.32 63.89 -5.74
CA TYR A 340 -24.57 63.67 -4.33
C TYR A 340 -24.50 65.04 -3.63
N LEU A 341 -25.68 65.55 -3.28
CA LEU A 341 -25.85 66.91 -2.75
C LEU A 341 -26.52 66.86 -1.37
N PRO A 342 -25.83 66.31 -0.34
CA PRO A 342 -26.40 66.12 1.00
C PRO A 342 -26.84 67.43 1.62
N GLU A 343 -28.04 67.41 2.21
CA GLU A 343 -28.71 68.51 2.87
C GLU A 343 -29.88 67.95 3.70
N TYR A 344 -30.03 68.35 4.96
CA TYR A 344 -31.04 67.75 5.85
C TYR A 344 -31.91 68.78 6.57
N GLU A 345 -31.52 70.05 6.53
CA GLU A 345 -32.17 71.15 7.22
C GLU A 345 -33.55 71.43 6.64
N VAL A 346 -33.73 71.37 5.31
CA VAL A 346 -35.04 71.67 4.69
C VAL A 346 -36.10 70.68 5.13
N LEU A 347 -35.86 69.37 4.95
CA LEU A 347 -36.84 68.34 5.31
C LEU A 347 -37.01 68.19 6.82
N SER A 348 -35.95 68.39 7.62
CA SER A 348 -36.07 68.38 9.08
C SER A 348 -36.87 69.57 9.60
N THR A 349 -36.63 70.78 9.07
CA THR A 349 -37.41 71.99 9.40
C THR A 349 -38.86 71.84 8.99
N PHE A 350 -39.13 71.23 7.82
CA PHE A 350 -40.49 70.91 7.40
C PHE A 350 -41.17 69.97 8.40
N ALA A 351 -40.49 68.88 8.79
CA ALA A 351 -41.01 67.90 9.74
C ALA A 351 -41.26 68.51 11.14
N SER A 352 -40.49 69.51 11.54
CA SER A 352 -40.70 70.24 12.81
C SER A 352 -41.69 71.41 12.71
N GLY A 353 -42.28 71.66 11.54
CA GLY A 353 -43.24 72.76 11.32
C GLY A 353 -42.61 74.16 11.21
N GLY A 354 -41.32 74.26 10.93
CA GLY A 354 -40.61 75.53 10.74
C GLY A 354 -40.72 76.09 9.30
N ASP A 355 -40.08 77.23 9.06
CA ASP A 355 -40.05 77.88 7.74
C ASP A 355 -38.99 77.27 6.81
N TRP A 356 -39.29 76.06 6.35
CA TRP A 356 -38.43 75.30 5.44
C TRP A 356 -38.24 75.97 4.08
N LYS A 357 -39.18 76.83 3.63
CA LYS A 357 -39.09 77.52 2.32
C LYS A 357 -38.02 78.60 2.32
N ALA A 358 -37.84 79.30 3.44
CA ALA A 358 -36.77 80.28 3.58
C ALA A 358 -35.38 79.61 3.51
N ILE A 359 -35.20 78.51 4.25
CA ILE A 359 -33.96 77.72 4.25
C ILE A 359 -33.67 77.19 2.84
N GLN A 360 -34.67 76.60 2.20
CA GLN A 360 -34.58 76.09 0.83
C GLN A 360 -34.08 77.18 -0.12
N LYS A 361 -34.65 78.39 -0.05
CA LYS A 361 -34.28 79.52 -0.91
C LYS A 361 -32.84 79.98 -0.68
N GLU A 362 -32.38 79.98 0.56
CA GLU A 362 -31.02 80.36 0.94
C GLU A 362 -29.98 79.42 0.34
N ILE A 363 -30.21 78.10 0.43
CA ILE A 363 -29.22 77.10 0.03
C ILE A 363 -29.26 76.76 -1.46
N THR A 364 -30.39 77.02 -2.14
CA THR A 364 -30.63 76.63 -3.55
C THR A 364 -29.51 77.03 -4.50
N GLY A 365 -29.03 78.27 -4.42
CA GLY A 365 -28.07 78.82 -5.40
C GLY A 365 -26.81 77.97 -5.48
N SER A 366 -26.20 77.66 -4.33
CA SER A 366 -24.98 76.85 -4.25
C SER A 366 -25.17 75.43 -4.77
N ARG A 367 -26.35 74.84 -4.52
CA ARG A 367 -26.67 73.46 -4.92
C ARG A 367 -26.93 73.37 -6.42
N GLN A 368 -27.63 74.36 -6.99
CA GLN A 368 -27.82 74.46 -8.44
C GLN A 368 -26.51 74.69 -9.19
N GLU A 369 -25.59 75.51 -8.66
CA GLU A 369 -24.27 75.70 -9.27
C GLU A 369 -23.48 74.39 -9.32
N LYS A 370 -23.48 73.61 -8.23
CA LYS A 370 -22.86 72.28 -8.20
C LYS A 370 -23.50 71.33 -9.22
N LEU A 371 -24.83 71.28 -9.27
CA LEU A 371 -25.55 70.42 -10.22
C LEU A 371 -25.28 70.81 -11.68
N LYS A 372 -25.24 72.12 -11.98
CA LYS A 372 -24.87 72.64 -13.31
C LYS A 372 -23.44 72.25 -13.70
N ALA A 373 -22.50 72.27 -12.77
CA ALA A 373 -21.13 71.82 -13.04
C ALA A 373 -21.09 70.33 -13.42
N ILE A 374 -21.86 69.48 -12.73
CA ILE A 374 -21.98 68.04 -13.03
C ILE A 374 -22.61 67.81 -14.41
N ILE A 375 -23.69 68.53 -14.72
CA ILE A 375 -24.38 68.44 -16.01
C ILE A 375 -23.45 68.91 -17.15
N GLY A 376 -22.73 70.01 -16.94
CA GLY A 376 -21.85 70.66 -17.92
C GLY A 376 -20.59 69.90 -18.30
N GLU A 377 -20.22 68.85 -17.55
CA GLU A 377 -19.14 67.93 -17.94
C GLU A 377 -19.51 67.04 -19.14
N GLY A 378 -20.79 66.95 -19.51
CA GLY A 378 -21.26 66.19 -20.67
C GLY A 378 -21.88 67.06 -21.76
N SER A 379 -22.17 66.47 -22.92
CA SER A 379 -22.87 67.14 -24.01
C SER A 379 -24.37 66.82 -24.03
N ILE A 380 -25.20 67.76 -24.51
CA ILE A 380 -26.64 67.56 -24.74
C ILE A 380 -26.93 66.47 -25.79
N THR A 381 -25.98 66.18 -26.67
CA THR A 381 -26.09 65.15 -27.71
C THR A 381 -25.64 63.77 -27.26
N GLU A 382 -24.96 63.68 -26.11
CA GLU A 382 -24.42 62.42 -25.58
C GLU A 382 -25.49 61.71 -24.72
N PRO A 383 -25.76 60.41 -24.97
CA PRO A 383 -26.53 59.60 -24.04
C PRO A 383 -25.95 59.68 -22.64
N THR A 384 -26.76 60.10 -21.67
CA THR A 384 -26.29 60.36 -20.31
C THR A 384 -27.28 59.81 -19.29
N LEU A 385 -26.77 59.05 -18.33
CA LEU A 385 -27.45 58.74 -17.08
C LEU A 385 -26.83 59.54 -15.95
N ILE A 386 -27.67 60.17 -15.14
CA ILE A 386 -27.27 60.80 -13.88
C ILE A 386 -27.99 60.09 -12.75
N ALA A 387 -27.24 59.41 -11.90
CA ALA A 387 -27.74 58.92 -10.64
C ALA A 387 -27.56 60.01 -9.58
N SER A 388 -28.66 60.40 -8.93
CA SER A 388 -28.72 61.61 -8.15
C SER A 388 -29.32 61.37 -6.78
N SER A 389 -28.57 61.65 -5.73
CA SER A 389 -29.07 61.83 -4.36
C SER A 389 -29.13 63.33 -4.10
N LEU A 390 -30.32 63.90 -4.33
CA LEU A 390 -30.53 65.34 -4.31
C LEU A 390 -31.01 65.85 -2.96
N PHE A 391 -31.44 64.98 -2.03
CA PHE A 391 -31.97 65.39 -0.73
C PHE A 391 -33.11 66.43 -0.81
N GLU A 392 -33.75 66.51 -1.96
CA GLU A 392 -34.91 67.34 -2.25
C GLU A 392 -35.98 66.44 -2.89
N PRO A 393 -37.26 66.60 -2.50
CA PRO A 393 -38.35 65.93 -3.18
C PRO A 393 -38.48 66.35 -4.64
N SER A 394 -39.22 65.56 -5.41
CA SER A 394 -39.50 65.90 -6.79
C SER A 394 -40.63 66.92 -6.86
N HIS A 395 -40.45 67.93 -7.71
CA HIS A 395 -41.49 68.92 -8.00
C HIS A 395 -42.75 68.29 -8.64
N GLN A 396 -42.65 67.07 -9.16
CA GLN A 396 -43.79 66.32 -9.71
C GLN A 396 -44.53 65.52 -8.63
N ASP A 397 -43.93 65.33 -7.44
CA ASP A 397 -44.48 64.53 -6.33
C ASP A 397 -45.28 65.40 -5.35
N TRP A 398 -44.86 66.66 -5.23
CA TRP A 398 -45.48 67.71 -4.42
C TRP A 398 -46.39 68.57 -5.29
N ASN A 399 -47.69 68.25 -5.25
CA ASN A 399 -48.71 68.98 -5.98
C ASN A 399 -50.07 68.81 -5.32
N THR A 400 -51.02 69.66 -5.68
CA THR A 400 -52.39 69.69 -5.16
C THR A 400 -53.12 68.33 -5.28
N PHE A 401 -52.75 67.47 -6.23
CA PHE A 401 -53.35 66.14 -6.44
C PHE A 401 -52.62 65.00 -5.73
N SER A 402 -51.57 65.28 -4.95
CA SER A 402 -50.83 64.25 -4.23
C SER A 402 -51.75 63.50 -3.25
N PRO A 403 -51.67 62.16 -3.14
CA PRO A 403 -52.47 61.39 -2.18
C PRO A 403 -51.98 61.61 -0.73
N ILE A 404 -50.78 62.18 -0.57
CA ILE A 404 -50.14 62.40 0.73
C ILE A 404 -50.42 63.84 1.14
N THR A 405 -51.18 64.02 2.23
CA THR A 405 -51.69 65.32 2.67
C THR A 405 -50.61 66.41 2.78
N TYR A 406 -49.45 66.08 3.33
CA TYR A 406 -48.39 67.08 3.52
C TYR A 406 -47.68 67.48 2.20
N ARG A 407 -47.88 66.72 1.12
CA ARG A 407 -47.40 67.03 -0.23
C ARG A 407 -48.42 67.78 -1.09
N GLN A 408 -49.63 68.07 -0.56
CA GLN A 408 -50.69 68.81 -1.25
C GLN A 408 -50.41 70.32 -1.30
N VAL A 409 -49.22 70.66 -1.77
CA VAL A 409 -48.73 72.02 -1.95
C VAL A 409 -47.99 72.05 -3.27
N ASP A 410 -48.43 72.89 -4.19
CA ASP A 410 -47.70 73.12 -5.43
C ASP A 410 -46.39 73.83 -5.10
N TYR A 411 -45.27 73.11 -5.24
CA TYR A 411 -43.95 73.62 -4.94
C TYR A 411 -42.93 73.13 -5.96
N LEU A 412 -42.23 74.08 -6.57
CA LEU A 412 -41.18 73.79 -7.55
C LEU A 412 -39.86 73.57 -6.83
N TRP A 413 -39.54 72.30 -6.60
CA TRP A 413 -38.25 71.86 -6.07
C TRP A 413 -37.12 72.12 -7.10
N PRO A 414 -36.20 73.07 -6.83
CA PRO A 414 -35.36 73.65 -7.87
C PRO A 414 -34.32 72.72 -8.49
N LEU A 415 -33.86 71.68 -7.80
CA LEU A 415 -32.88 70.74 -8.37
C LEU A 415 -33.50 69.81 -9.40
N THR A 416 -34.71 69.32 -9.13
CA THR A 416 -35.41 68.44 -10.08
C THR A 416 -35.95 69.22 -11.28
N THR A 417 -36.41 70.47 -11.07
CA THR A 417 -36.79 71.38 -12.16
C THR A 417 -35.59 71.70 -13.07
N LEU A 418 -34.42 71.98 -12.49
CA LEU A 418 -33.21 72.23 -13.26
C LEU A 418 -32.82 71.05 -14.17
N LEU A 419 -32.96 69.81 -13.69
CA LEU A 419 -32.67 68.63 -14.50
C LEU A 419 -33.64 68.47 -15.67
N GLU A 420 -34.93 68.74 -15.45
CA GLU A 420 -35.94 68.72 -16.51
C GLU A 420 -35.68 69.82 -17.56
N ASP A 421 -35.32 71.03 -17.14
CA ASP A 421 -34.92 72.13 -18.03
C ASP A 421 -33.70 71.75 -18.90
N GLU A 422 -32.79 70.94 -18.35
CA GLU A 422 -31.60 70.39 -19.04
C GLU A 422 -31.89 69.10 -19.85
N GLN A 423 -33.18 68.82 -20.10
CA GLN A 423 -33.71 67.70 -20.90
C GLN A 423 -33.43 66.31 -20.31
N PHE A 424 -33.30 66.21 -18.99
CA PHE A 424 -33.29 64.92 -18.31
C PHE A 424 -34.70 64.49 -17.93
N TYR A 425 -34.99 63.22 -18.19
CA TYR A 425 -36.21 62.57 -17.75
C TYR A 425 -35.96 61.83 -16.44
N ASP A 426 -36.83 62.04 -15.47
CA ASP A 426 -36.89 61.22 -14.27
C ASP A 426 -37.42 59.82 -14.63
N ALA A 427 -36.56 58.80 -14.58
CA ALA A 427 -36.89 57.45 -15.02
C ALA A 427 -38.07 56.85 -14.23
N TYR A 428 -38.20 57.22 -12.96
CA TYR A 428 -39.27 56.70 -12.11
C TYR A 428 -40.62 57.29 -12.53
N ARG A 429 -40.70 58.60 -12.71
CA ARG A 429 -41.93 59.28 -13.16
C ARG A 429 -42.30 58.92 -14.60
N ALA A 430 -41.31 58.71 -15.46
CA ALA A 430 -41.55 58.27 -16.84
C ALA A 430 -42.20 56.88 -16.93
N THR A 431 -42.04 56.04 -15.90
CA THR A 431 -42.56 54.66 -15.87
C THR A 431 -43.70 54.46 -14.86
N HIS A 432 -43.93 55.42 -13.96
CA HIS A 432 -44.99 55.40 -12.94
C HIS A 432 -45.86 56.64 -13.05
N PHE A 433 -46.99 56.50 -13.75
CA PHE A 433 -47.90 57.60 -14.11
C PHE A 433 -48.74 58.16 -12.95
N SER A 434 -48.75 57.50 -11.79
CA SER A 434 -49.64 57.84 -10.67
C SER A 434 -48.85 58.04 -9.38
N SER A 435 -48.70 59.30 -8.97
CA SER A 435 -48.23 59.67 -7.63
C SER A 435 -49.16 59.17 -6.52
N ALA A 436 -50.42 58.83 -6.87
CA ALA A 436 -51.46 58.32 -5.97
C ALA A 436 -51.20 56.89 -5.47
N THR A 437 -50.62 56.05 -6.32
CA THR A 437 -50.48 54.61 -6.06
C THR A 437 -49.03 54.18 -5.88
N ASP A 438 -48.08 54.89 -6.47
CA ASP A 438 -46.67 54.55 -6.33
C ASP A 438 -45.77 55.79 -6.42
N ALA A 439 -45.41 56.35 -5.26
CA ALA A 439 -44.59 57.55 -5.17
C ALA A 439 -43.08 57.26 -5.16
N GLY A 440 -42.66 55.99 -5.05
CA GLY A 440 -41.26 55.59 -5.13
C GLY A 440 -40.39 56.15 -4.01
N ASN A 441 -40.76 55.94 -2.75
CA ASN A 441 -40.05 56.55 -1.62
C ASN A 441 -38.67 55.90 -1.43
N THR A 442 -37.61 56.70 -1.52
CA THR A 442 -36.21 56.30 -1.29
C THR A 442 -35.72 56.67 0.10
N PHE A 443 -36.49 57.47 0.84
CA PHE A 443 -36.21 57.94 2.18
C PHE A 443 -37.45 57.82 3.06
N LEU A 444 -37.32 57.15 4.20
CA LEU A 444 -38.37 57.02 5.21
C LEU A 444 -37.84 57.51 6.56
N LYS A 445 -38.56 58.43 7.21
CA LYS A 445 -38.32 58.88 8.59
C LYS A 445 -39.63 59.10 9.32
N GLY A 446 -40.03 58.15 10.16
CA GLY A 446 -41.35 58.17 10.81
C GLY A 446 -42.48 58.20 9.77
N ASN A 447 -43.29 59.26 9.79
CA ASN A 447 -44.38 59.47 8.82
C ASN A 447 -43.94 60.19 7.53
N LEU A 448 -42.72 60.74 7.51
CA LEU A 448 -42.15 61.35 6.33
C LEU A 448 -41.64 60.25 5.41
N LYS A 449 -42.17 60.20 4.19
CA LYS A 449 -41.74 59.30 3.14
C LYS A 449 -41.44 60.21 1.98
N GLU A 450 -40.25 60.16 1.42
CA GLU A 450 -39.89 61.02 0.30
C GLU A 450 -39.06 60.25 -0.71
N ARG A 451 -39.14 60.71 -1.96
CA ARG A 451 -38.20 60.33 -3.00
C ARG A 451 -37.22 61.45 -3.12
N ILE A 452 -35.97 61.18 -2.76
CA ILE A 452 -34.88 62.16 -2.81
C ILE A 452 -33.66 61.62 -3.57
N ASP A 453 -33.74 60.37 -4.02
CA ASP A 453 -32.79 59.69 -4.88
C ASP A 453 -33.47 59.40 -6.21
N TYR A 454 -32.71 59.49 -7.29
CA TYR A 454 -33.24 59.52 -8.65
C TYR A 454 -32.28 58.89 -9.66
N LEU A 455 -32.86 58.30 -10.70
CA LEU A 455 -32.15 57.98 -11.93
C LEU A 455 -32.72 58.87 -13.04
N PHE A 456 -31.90 59.80 -13.52
CA PHE A 456 -32.24 60.70 -14.60
C PHE A 456 -31.58 60.25 -15.90
N SER A 457 -32.29 60.39 -17.02
CA SER A 457 -31.80 59.95 -18.32
C SER A 457 -32.00 61.00 -19.40
N ARG A 458 -30.98 61.17 -20.26
CA ARG A 458 -31.03 62.04 -21.45
C ARG A 458 -30.56 61.26 -22.67
N LYS A 459 -31.31 61.37 -23.78
CA LYS A 459 -31.12 60.58 -25.02
C LYS A 459 -31.13 59.05 -24.78
N LEU A 460 -31.87 58.63 -23.75
CA LEU A 460 -32.07 57.25 -23.35
C LEU A 460 -33.54 57.10 -23.01
N LEU A 461 -34.15 56.00 -23.41
CA LEU A 461 -35.56 55.76 -23.15
C LEU A 461 -35.71 54.89 -21.89
N PRO A 462 -36.25 55.41 -20.77
CA PRO A 462 -36.56 54.59 -19.61
C PRO A 462 -37.67 53.60 -19.95
N LEU A 463 -37.49 52.33 -19.58
CA LEU A 463 -38.42 51.24 -19.88
C LEU A 463 -39.14 50.73 -18.63
N SER A 464 -38.41 50.60 -17.52
CA SER A 464 -38.95 50.22 -16.23
C SER A 464 -38.12 50.81 -15.09
N SER A 465 -38.73 50.95 -13.92
CA SER A 465 -38.02 51.21 -12.67
C SER A 465 -38.72 50.56 -11.48
N SER A 466 -38.02 50.40 -10.36
CA SER A 466 -38.58 49.93 -9.09
C SER A 466 -37.73 50.43 -7.93
N MET A 467 -38.32 50.46 -6.73
CA MET A 467 -37.53 50.54 -5.50
C MET A 467 -36.81 49.21 -5.26
N LEU A 468 -35.65 49.30 -4.60
CA LEU A 468 -34.83 48.18 -4.19
C LEU A 468 -34.55 48.30 -2.68
N THR A 469 -34.76 47.21 -1.95
CA THR A 469 -34.28 47.10 -0.57
C THR A 469 -32.77 46.90 -0.58
N ILE A 470 -32.04 47.72 0.17
CA ILE A 470 -30.59 47.66 0.30
C ILE A 470 -30.29 47.14 1.71
N GLY A 471 -29.94 45.86 1.83
CA GLY A 471 -29.52 45.19 3.08
C GLY A 471 -29.92 45.89 4.40
N GLY A 472 -28.92 46.24 5.21
CA GLY A 472 -29.09 46.99 6.46
C GLY A 472 -29.51 48.46 6.29
N GLU A 473 -29.31 49.08 5.12
CA GLU A 473 -29.71 50.49 4.84
C GLU A 473 -31.24 50.69 4.81
N SER A 474 -31.97 49.65 4.40
CA SER A 474 -33.44 49.68 4.39
C SER A 474 -34.07 49.32 5.74
N VAL A 475 -33.25 49.07 6.76
CA VAL A 475 -33.68 48.97 8.16
C VAL A 475 -33.48 50.34 8.82
N ALA A 476 -34.44 50.76 9.62
CA ALA A 476 -34.37 52.07 10.27
C ALA A 476 -33.15 52.15 11.22
N ASP A 477 -32.31 53.17 11.01
CA ASP A 477 -31.13 53.45 11.82
C ASP A 477 -31.49 54.01 13.22
N ALA A 478 -30.47 54.41 13.99
CA ALA A 478 -30.65 55.04 15.30
C ALA A 478 -31.48 56.35 15.26
N ASN A 479 -31.55 57.02 14.11
CA ASN A 479 -32.33 58.23 13.87
C ASN A 479 -33.73 57.93 13.29
N GLY A 480 -34.07 56.66 13.12
CA GLY A 480 -35.32 56.20 12.51
C GLY A 480 -35.39 56.41 11.00
N ILE A 481 -34.24 56.51 10.32
CA ILE A 481 -34.10 56.71 8.88
C ILE A 481 -33.89 55.35 8.21
N ALA A 482 -34.67 55.05 7.19
CA ALA A 482 -34.45 53.93 6.29
C ALA A 482 -34.31 54.42 4.84
N ARG A 483 -33.34 53.88 4.10
CA ARG A 483 -32.99 54.24 2.73
C ARG A 483 -33.30 53.09 1.78
N TYR A 484 -33.78 53.42 0.59
CA TYR A 484 -34.06 52.45 -0.46
C TYR A 484 -33.34 52.84 -1.75
N GLY A 485 -32.90 51.84 -2.48
CA GLY A 485 -32.29 51.98 -3.78
C GLY A 485 -33.30 52.09 -4.90
N LEU A 486 -32.77 52.38 -6.06
CA LEU A 486 -33.50 52.46 -7.31
C LEU A 486 -32.91 51.50 -8.31
N VAL A 487 -33.75 50.75 -9.00
CA VAL A 487 -33.38 50.00 -10.19
C VAL A 487 -34.13 50.55 -11.37
N ALA A 488 -33.49 50.61 -12.54
CA ALA A 488 -34.15 50.98 -13.77
C ALA A 488 -33.53 50.27 -14.98
N SER A 489 -34.31 50.17 -16.05
CA SER A 489 -33.85 49.69 -17.35
C SER A 489 -34.05 50.75 -18.43
N PHE A 490 -33.09 50.83 -19.35
CA PHE A 490 -33.07 51.84 -20.41
C PHE A 490 -32.80 51.19 -21.76
N LEU A 491 -33.42 51.73 -22.81
CA LEU A 491 -32.96 51.51 -24.18
C LEU A 491 -31.95 52.59 -24.54
N VAL A 492 -30.80 52.17 -25.07
CA VAL A 492 -29.76 53.07 -25.60
C VAL A 492 -29.94 53.19 -27.12
N PRO A 493 -30.63 54.24 -27.63
CA PRO A 493 -31.01 54.35 -29.03
C PRO A 493 -29.82 54.40 -29.99
#